data_AF-A0A9D9HA35-F1
#
_entry.id   AF-A0A9D9HA35-F1
#
_cell.length_a   1.000
_cell.length_b   1.000
_cell.length_c   1.000
_cell.angle_alpha   90.00
_cell.angle_beta   90.00
_cell.angle_gamma   90.00
#
_symmetry.space_group_name_H-M   'P 1'
#
loop_
_entity.id
_entity.type
_entity.pdbx_description
1 polymer ?
#
loop_
_entity_poly.entity_id
_entity_poly.type
_entity_poly.pdbx_seq_one_letter_code
_entity_poly.pdbx_strand_id
1 'polypeptide(L)'
;RSGKEMPADREEYEAALADGVAFHFLSTPIDFSDGALTLSRMVLGEKDEGGRRRPVDSGETFMIGCDLLVMAIGDRASSPLLDGLSLETKDDYKVGDHVFVIGDSVSGPSTVVRAMASARHAVDECIDLTLDELADEDDDDDDDECGCGHHHEDGEECGCGHHHHDDDDECGCHDEDEDFTAREDEYFKELVRKKTHICVSGGDDLLKKEAGRCMECSYLCNKCVDVCPNRANVAIDMRDSGLFDDPFQILHLDAYCNECGNCETFCPYDGGPYRKKFTLFSSAHDFLDSTNEGFCVEGDLVSVRSEGCVRQAHIDKEGNLEMDIDEKLLAIISEVFISYPYLLNAVDKD
;
A
#
# COMPACT_ATOMS: atom_id res chain seq x y z
N ARG A 1 12.99 29.33 6.23
CA ARG A 1 11.53 29.15 6.02
C ARG A 1 10.79 29.64 7.26
N SER A 2 9.47 29.86 7.19
CA SER A 2 8.65 30.08 8.39
C SER A 2 8.22 28.75 9.03
N GLY A 3 7.75 28.76 10.29
CA GLY A 3 7.26 27.56 10.96
C GLY A 3 5.98 26.96 10.36
N LYS A 4 5.28 27.69 9.48
CA LYS A 4 4.15 27.15 8.69
C LYS A 4 4.60 26.41 7.43
N GLU A 5 5.82 26.65 6.98
CA GLU A 5 6.39 26.08 5.74
C GLU A 5 7.51 25.06 6.05
N MET A 6 7.63 24.67 7.33
CA MET A 6 8.54 23.61 7.76
C MET A 6 8.07 22.28 7.14
N PRO A 7 8.95 21.53 6.47
CA PRO A 7 8.60 20.26 5.85
C PRO A 7 8.50 19.09 6.84
N ALA A 8 8.97 19.26 8.08
CA ALA A 8 8.88 18.24 9.13
C ALA A 8 7.45 18.14 9.69
N ASP A 9 7.12 16.97 10.22
CA ASP A 9 5.82 16.72 10.84
C ASP A 9 5.63 17.59 12.09
N ARG A 10 4.37 17.99 12.32
CA ARG A 10 4.04 18.92 13.40
C ARG A 10 4.38 18.34 14.77
N GLU A 11 4.14 17.05 14.95
CA GLU A 11 4.44 16.31 16.18
C GLU A 11 5.95 16.33 16.47
N GLU A 12 6.80 16.06 15.47
CA GLU A 12 8.27 16.11 15.65
C GLU A 12 8.74 17.52 16.03
N TYR A 13 8.15 18.55 15.44
CA TYR A 13 8.45 19.94 15.80
C TYR A 13 8.05 20.25 17.26
N GLU A 14 6.89 19.79 17.69
CA GLU A 14 6.41 19.98 19.06
C GLU A 14 7.24 19.20 20.08
N ALA A 15 7.64 17.97 19.77
CA ALA A 15 8.56 17.19 20.58
C ALA A 15 9.93 17.89 20.71
N ALA A 16 10.48 18.40 19.61
CA ALA A 16 11.75 19.14 19.64
C ALA A 16 11.65 20.40 20.51
N LEU A 17 10.53 21.13 20.47
CA LEU A 17 10.30 22.25 21.37
C LEU A 17 10.23 21.81 22.84
N ALA A 18 9.58 20.69 23.14
CA ALA A 18 9.49 20.13 24.48
C ALA A 18 10.87 19.72 25.03
N ASP A 19 11.75 19.25 24.15
CA ASP A 19 13.16 18.95 24.45
C ASP A 19 14.04 20.21 24.58
N GLY A 20 13.47 21.40 24.37
CA GLY A 20 14.16 22.68 24.54
C GLY A 20 14.95 23.14 23.30
N VAL A 21 14.69 22.56 22.12
CA VAL A 21 15.32 22.98 20.86
C VAL A 21 14.86 24.39 20.48
N ALA A 22 15.82 25.29 20.24
CA ALA A 22 15.55 26.65 19.82
C ALA A 22 15.54 26.77 18.28
N PHE A 23 14.37 27.09 17.71
CA PHE A 23 14.22 27.29 16.27
C PHE A 23 14.41 28.76 15.86
N HIS A 24 15.42 29.02 15.02
CA HIS A 24 15.65 30.32 14.38
C HIS A 24 15.11 30.33 12.95
N PHE A 25 13.83 30.66 12.80
CA PHE A 25 13.19 30.79 11.49
C PHE A 25 13.73 31.97 10.70
N LEU A 26 13.54 31.91 9.37
CA LEU A 26 13.91 32.99 8.45
C LEU A 26 15.32 33.54 8.73
N SER A 27 16.27 32.64 8.93
CA SER A 27 17.66 32.97 9.22
C SER A 27 18.55 32.22 8.23
N THR A 28 19.48 32.93 7.61
CA THR A 28 20.41 32.37 6.61
C THR A 28 21.84 32.51 7.14
N PRO A 29 22.64 31.44 7.20
CA PRO A 29 24.03 31.53 7.66
C PRO A 29 24.88 32.34 6.67
N ILE A 30 25.73 33.23 7.19
CA ILE A 30 26.66 34.06 6.43
C ILE A 30 28.10 33.57 6.64
N ASP A 31 28.50 33.37 7.89
CA ASP A 31 29.86 33.01 8.27
C ASP A 31 29.87 32.22 9.59
N PHE A 32 30.86 31.34 9.76
CA PHE A 32 31.12 30.64 11.01
C PHE A 32 32.59 30.77 11.37
N SER A 33 32.88 31.60 12.37
CA SER A 33 34.23 31.90 12.82
C SER A 33 34.23 32.16 14.33
N ASP A 34 35.37 31.93 14.98
CA ASP A 34 35.60 32.22 16.41
C ASP A 34 34.53 31.67 17.37
N GLY A 35 33.93 30.51 17.07
CA GLY A 35 32.90 29.88 17.90
C GLY A 35 31.52 30.57 17.83
N ALA A 36 31.27 31.36 16.79
CA ALA A 36 29.99 32.02 16.57
C ALA A 36 29.52 31.88 15.11
N LEU A 37 28.24 31.56 14.94
CA LEU A 37 27.54 31.55 13.66
C LEU A 37 26.90 32.92 13.43
N THR A 38 27.35 33.63 12.40
CA THR A 38 26.74 34.87 11.94
C THR A 38 25.62 34.58 10.96
N LEU A 39 24.44 35.14 11.23
CA LEU A 39 23.20 34.90 10.49
C LEU A 39 22.63 36.21 9.96
N SER A 40 22.10 36.18 8.74
CA SER A 40 21.24 37.23 8.20
C SER A 40 19.79 36.94 8.58
N ARG A 41 19.06 37.96 9.05
CA ARG A 41 17.62 37.89 9.27
C ARG A 41 16.91 38.07 7.92
N MET A 42 16.00 37.16 7.63
CA MET A 42 15.17 37.18 6.43
C MET A 42 13.74 37.59 6.76
N VAL A 43 13.05 38.17 5.78
CA VAL A 43 11.61 38.44 5.80
C VAL A 43 10.95 37.74 4.62
N LEU A 44 9.68 37.38 4.75
CA LEU A 44 8.94 36.79 3.63
C LEU A 44 8.56 37.90 2.63
N GLY A 45 9.02 37.76 1.39
CA GLY A 45 8.60 38.60 0.28
C GLY A 45 7.20 38.23 -0.24
N GLU A 46 6.88 38.74 -1.42
CA GLU A 46 5.61 38.44 -2.10
C GLU A 46 5.49 36.97 -2.49
N LYS A 47 4.25 36.51 -2.69
CA LYS A 47 3.99 35.17 -3.22
C LYS A 47 4.34 35.14 -4.70
N ASP A 48 5.01 34.09 -5.14
CA ASP A 48 5.16 33.77 -6.55
C ASP A 48 3.87 33.13 -7.13
N GLU A 49 3.89 32.85 -8.43
CA GLU A 49 2.77 32.22 -9.17
C GLU A 49 2.37 30.85 -8.60
N GLY A 50 3.29 30.15 -7.93
CA GLY A 50 3.04 28.90 -7.20
C GLY A 50 2.54 29.10 -5.77
N GLY A 51 2.27 30.34 -5.36
CA GLY A 51 1.79 30.69 -4.03
C GLY A 51 2.86 30.68 -2.92
N ARG A 52 4.13 30.40 -3.26
CA ARG A 52 5.25 30.31 -2.33
C ARG A 52 5.87 31.69 -2.10
N ARG A 53 6.20 32.00 -0.84
CA ARG A 53 6.90 33.26 -0.52
C ARG A 53 8.40 33.04 -0.52
N ARG A 54 9.15 33.90 -1.21
CA ARG A 54 10.62 33.87 -1.18
C ARG A 54 11.15 34.64 0.04
N PRO A 55 12.08 34.08 0.82
CA PRO A 55 12.79 34.85 1.84
C PRO A 55 13.66 35.93 1.17
N VAL A 56 13.57 37.15 1.66
CA VAL A 56 14.35 38.32 1.24
C VAL A 56 15.16 38.81 2.44
N ASP A 57 16.41 39.19 2.22
CA ASP A 57 17.29 39.72 3.26
C ASP A 57 16.69 41.01 3.85
N SER A 58 16.66 41.11 5.18
CA SER A 58 16.17 42.30 5.88
C SER A 58 17.23 43.40 6.06
N GLY A 59 18.50 43.08 5.81
CA GLY A 59 19.67 43.93 6.09
C GLY A 59 20.17 43.83 7.53
N GLU A 60 19.52 43.07 8.40
CA GLU A 60 19.90 42.87 9.79
C GLU A 60 20.66 41.55 9.98
N THR A 61 21.74 41.58 10.76
CA THR A 61 22.51 40.38 11.14
C THR A 61 22.53 40.17 12.64
N PHE A 62 22.71 38.93 13.06
CA PHE A 62 22.87 38.55 14.47
C PHE A 62 23.79 37.33 14.58
N MET A 63 24.31 37.09 15.79
CA MET A 63 25.25 35.99 16.07
C MET A 63 24.67 35.02 17.08
N ILE A 64 24.94 33.73 16.88
CA ILE A 64 24.67 32.66 17.85
C ILE A 64 26.01 32.00 18.19
N GLY A 65 26.34 31.89 19.47
CA GLY A 65 27.52 31.13 19.90
C GLY A 65 27.28 29.62 19.69
N CYS A 66 28.22 28.94 19.06
CA CYS A 66 28.19 27.49 18.90
C CYS A 66 29.59 26.88 18.78
N ASP A 67 29.80 25.76 19.47
CA ASP A 67 31.04 24.99 19.43
C ASP A 67 31.06 23.97 18.28
N LEU A 68 29.87 23.54 17.83
CA LEU A 68 29.67 22.57 16.76
C LEU A 68 28.60 23.07 15.79
N LEU A 69 28.95 23.08 14.50
CA LEU A 69 28.02 23.35 13.41
C LEU A 69 27.75 22.06 12.64
N VAL A 70 26.51 21.55 12.71
CA VAL A 70 26.05 20.43 11.88
C VAL A 70 25.29 20.99 10.68
N MET A 71 25.86 20.83 9.49
CA MET A 71 25.24 21.30 8.26
C MET A 71 24.27 20.25 7.70
N ALA A 72 22.96 20.44 7.92
CA ALA A 72 21.91 19.61 7.35
C ALA A 72 21.46 20.17 5.97
N ILE A 73 22.34 20.05 4.97
CA ILE A 73 22.07 20.51 3.60
C ILE A 73 21.31 19.39 2.87
N GLY A 74 20.28 19.75 2.10
CA GLY A 74 19.54 18.78 1.29
C GLY A 74 20.43 18.13 0.24
N ASP A 75 20.24 16.83 0.04
CA ASP A 75 21.04 16.05 -0.90
C ASP A 75 20.41 16.01 -2.30
N ARG A 76 21.22 15.68 -3.30
CA ARG A 76 20.76 15.33 -4.65
C ARG A 76 21.50 14.09 -5.11
N ALA A 77 20.75 13.11 -5.59
CA ALA A 77 21.34 11.97 -6.27
C ALA A 77 22.22 12.48 -7.42
N SER A 78 23.50 12.14 -7.36
CA SER A 78 24.48 12.46 -8.40
C SER A 78 25.30 11.22 -8.66
N SER A 79 25.18 10.69 -9.87
CA SER A 79 25.95 9.55 -10.33
C SER A 79 26.23 9.73 -11.81
N PRO A 80 27.45 9.49 -12.29
CA PRO A 80 27.77 9.50 -13.71
C PRO A 80 26.93 8.52 -14.55
N LEU A 81 26.33 7.51 -13.92
CA LEU A 81 25.42 6.56 -14.58
C LEU A 81 24.06 7.18 -14.93
N LEU A 82 23.70 8.29 -14.26
CA LEU A 82 22.48 9.05 -14.55
C LEU A 82 22.72 10.06 -15.68
N ASP A 83 23.99 10.32 -16.05
CA ASP A 83 24.34 11.26 -17.10
C ASP A 83 23.87 10.73 -18.46
N GLY A 84 22.89 11.41 -19.07
CA GLY A 84 22.32 11.02 -20.37
C GLY A 84 20.96 10.31 -20.29
N LEU A 85 20.47 10.01 -19.08
CA LEU A 85 19.08 9.59 -18.88
C LEU A 85 18.18 10.82 -18.81
N SER A 86 17.14 10.86 -19.64
CA SER A 86 16.13 11.92 -19.63
C SER A 86 15.15 11.72 -18.48
N LEU A 87 15.56 12.08 -17.26
CA LEU A 87 14.68 12.13 -16.08
C LEU A 87 13.80 13.39 -16.18
N GLU A 88 12.80 13.38 -17.06
CA GLU A 88 12.00 14.57 -17.37
C GLU A 88 10.94 14.86 -16.30
N THR A 89 10.50 13.86 -15.52
CA THR A 89 9.45 14.02 -14.50
C THR A 89 9.73 13.26 -13.20
N LYS A 90 9.03 13.64 -12.12
CA LYS A 90 9.24 13.11 -10.76
C LYS A 90 8.68 11.72 -10.50
N ASP A 91 8.00 11.12 -11.47
CA ASP A 91 7.26 9.87 -11.31
C ASP A 91 7.42 8.96 -12.55
N ASP A 92 8.37 9.27 -13.43
CA ASP A 92 8.71 8.43 -14.58
C ASP A 92 9.92 7.55 -14.23
N TYR A 93 9.63 6.31 -13.86
CA TYR A 93 10.63 5.33 -13.44
C TYR A 93 11.31 4.66 -14.62
N LYS A 94 10.69 4.69 -15.81
CA LYS A 94 11.21 4.05 -17.02
C LYS A 94 11.94 5.08 -17.88
N VAL A 95 13.25 4.93 -18.02
CA VAL A 95 14.12 5.90 -18.70
C VAL A 95 14.63 5.41 -20.05
N GLY A 96 14.22 4.21 -20.47
CA GLY A 96 14.54 3.57 -21.73
C GLY A 96 13.93 2.18 -21.82
N ASP A 97 14.17 1.48 -22.93
CA ASP A 97 13.70 0.10 -23.12
C ASP A 97 14.36 -0.83 -22.10
N HIS A 98 13.55 -1.41 -21.21
CA HIS A 98 13.96 -2.25 -20.08
C HIS A 98 14.94 -1.57 -19.08
N VAL A 99 15.00 -0.23 -19.05
CA VAL A 99 15.84 0.50 -18.10
C VAL A 99 14.98 1.31 -17.14
N PHE A 100 15.13 1.01 -15.85
CA PHE A 100 14.39 1.65 -14.78
C PHE A 100 15.30 2.36 -13.77
N VAL A 101 14.83 3.46 -13.21
CA VAL A 101 15.45 4.20 -12.11
C VAL A 101 14.45 4.28 -10.97
N ILE A 102 14.91 4.04 -9.75
CA ILE A 102 14.05 3.98 -8.56
C ILE A 102 14.67 4.82 -7.42
N GLY A 103 13.85 5.11 -6.42
CA GLY A 103 14.24 5.83 -5.21
C GLY A 103 14.42 7.33 -5.43
N ASP A 104 15.24 7.93 -4.56
CA ASP A 104 15.47 9.37 -4.50
C ASP A 104 16.09 9.96 -5.77
N SER A 105 16.66 9.11 -6.65
CA SER A 105 17.15 9.51 -7.97
C SER A 105 16.04 9.99 -8.91
N VAL A 106 14.79 9.54 -8.71
CA VAL A 106 13.62 9.94 -9.50
C VAL A 106 12.79 10.99 -8.77
N SER A 107 12.35 10.68 -7.55
CA SER A 107 11.43 11.54 -6.80
C SER A 107 12.10 12.77 -6.15
N GLY A 108 13.44 12.75 -6.08
CA GLY A 108 14.22 13.56 -5.15
C GLY A 108 14.15 12.99 -3.72
N PRO A 109 14.85 13.62 -2.76
CA PRO A 109 14.91 13.14 -1.37
C PRO A 109 13.52 12.95 -0.79
N SER A 110 13.22 11.73 -0.34
CA SER A 110 11.93 11.38 0.23
C SER A 110 12.05 10.42 1.42
N THR A 111 10.93 9.82 1.82
CA THR A 111 10.93 8.78 2.85
C THR A 111 11.38 7.45 2.25
N VAL A 112 11.93 6.57 3.09
CA VAL A 112 12.30 5.20 2.69
C VAL A 112 11.11 4.46 2.06
N VAL A 113 9.89 4.72 2.55
CA VAL A 113 8.66 4.11 2.03
C VAL A 113 8.41 4.52 0.58
N ARG A 114 8.63 5.79 0.22
CA ARG A 114 8.49 6.23 -1.19
C ARG A 114 9.54 5.60 -2.09
N ALA A 115 10.76 5.43 -1.58
CA ALA A 115 11.78 4.70 -2.33
C ALA A 115 11.37 3.24 -2.56
N MET A 116 10.80 2.57 -1.55
CA MET A 116 10.24 1.22 -1.72
C MET A 116 9.07 1.18 -2.72
N ALA A 117 8.18 2.17 -2.68
CA ALA A 117 7.06 2.27 -3.62
C ALA A 117 7.53 2.36 -5.07
N SER A 118 8.54 3.19 -5.35
CA SER A 118 9.14 3.28 -6.68
C SER A 118 9.79 1.97 -7.15
N ALA A 119 10.41 1.22 -6.23
CA ALA A 119 10.99 -0.07 -6.54
C ALA A 119 9.91 -1.09 -6.96
N ARG A 120 8.78 -1.10 -6.23
CA ARG A 120 7.65 -1.97 -6.53
C ARG A 120 7.05 -1.65 -7.89
N HIS A 121 6.76 -0.38 -8.17
CA HIS A 121 6.22 0.05 -9.47
C HIS A 121 7.12 -0.38 -10.63
N ALA A 122 8.44 -0.17 -10.51
CA ALA A 122 9.38 -0.58 -11.54
C ALA A 122 9.38 -2.10 -11.75
N VAL A 123 9.22 -2.90 -10.70
CA VAL A 123 9.18 -4.36 -10.80
C VAL A 123 7.88 -4.83 -11.44
N ASP A 124 6.72 -4.28 -11.04
CA ASP A 124 5.42 -4.60 -11.64
C ASP A 124 5.48 -4.31 -13.15
N GLU A 125 5.97 -3.13 -13.55
CA GLU A 125 6.12 -2.77 -14.98
C GLU A 125 7.16 -3.63 -15.72
N CYS A 126 8.24 -4.05 -15.06
CA CYS A 126 9.19 -5.02 -15.66
C CYS A 126 8.53 -6.36 -15.95
N ILE A 127 7.70 -6.85 -15.02
CA ILE A 127 7.00 -8.12 -15.15
C ILE A 127 6.01 -8.04 -16.31
N ASP A 128 5.18 -7.01 -16.34
CA ASP A 128 4.19 -6.80 -17.40
C ASP A 128 4.86 -6.78 -18.78
N LEU A 129 5.95 -6.01 -18.94
CA LEU A 129 6.72 -5.98 -20.20
C LEU A 129 7.27 -7.36 -20.60
N THR A 130 7.74 -8.16 -19.64
CA THR A 130 8.31 -9.48 -19.92
C THR A 130 7.24 -10.50 -20.27
N LEU A 131 6.08 -10.43 -19.61
CA LEU A 131 4.96 -11.33 -19.87
C LEU A 131 4.28 -11.01 -21.20
N ASP A 132 4.13 -9.73 -21.54
CA ASP A 132 3.61 -9.31 -22.84
C ASP A 132 4.53 -9.79 -23.98
N GLU A 133 5.85 -9.69 -23.82
CA GLU A 133 6.83 -10.19 -24.79
C GLU A 133 6.80 -11.72 -24.96
N LEU A 134 6.48 -12.46 -23.91
CA LEU A 134 6.31 -13.92 -23.98
C LEU A 134 4.97 -14.31 -24.64
N ALA A 135 3.90 -13.54 -24.40
CA ALA A 135 2.61 -13.76 -25.04
C ALA A 135 2.69 -13.53 -26.57
N ASP A 136 3.50 -12.56 -27.01
CA ASP A 136 3.78 -12.33 -28.44
C ASP A 136 4.66 -13.43 -29.08
N GLU A 137 5.37 -14.24 -28.30
CA GLU A 137 6.20 -15.38 -28.77
C GLU A 137 5.43 -16.71 -28.79
N ASP A 138 4.35 -16.84 -28.00
CA ASP A 138 3.51 -18.05 -27.91
C ASP A 138 2.33 -18.07 -28.91
N ASP A 139 2.14 -17.01 -29.71
CA ASP A 139 1.06 -16.85 -30.71
C ASP A 139 1.23 -17.71 -31.98
N ASP A 140 2.22 -18.62 -32.03
CA ASP A 140 2.51 -19.47 -33.19
C ASP A 140 2.15 -20.97 -33.02
N ASP A 141 1.65 -21.46 -31.88
CA ASP A 141 1.22 -22.87 -31.74
C ASP A 141 0.14 -23.07 -30.64
N ASP A 142 -1.11 -22.67 -30.90
CA ASP A 142 -2.28 -23.25 -30.19
C ASP A 142 -3.10 -24.09 -31.19
N ASP A 143 -2.59 -25.28 -31.49
CA ASP A 143 -3.44 -26.41 -31.86
C ASP A 143 -4.17 -26.85 -30.58
N ASP A 144 -5.51 -26.90 -30.64
CA ASP A 144 -6.41 -27.40 -29.60
C ASP A 144 -6.03 -28.81 -29.08
N GLU A 145 -5.05 -28.92 -28.18
CA GLU A 145 -4.73 -30.17 -27.50
C GLU A 145 -5.22 -30.14 -26.04
N CYS A 146 -6.48 -30.54 -25.87
CA CYS A 146 -6.96 -31.12 -24.62
C CYS A 146 -5.92 -32.12 -24.10
N GLY A 147 -5.45 -31.94 -22.85
CA GLY A 147 -4.48 -32.80 -22.16
C GLY A 147 -4.93 -34.25 -21.92
N CYS A 148 -5.86 -34.74 -22.72
CA CYS A 148 -6.39 -36.09 -22.77
C CYS A 148 -5.71 -36.99 -23.83
N GLY A 149 -4.88 -36.43 -24.73
CA GLY A 149 -3.99 -37.21 -25.61
C GLY A 149 -4.66 -38.05 -26.70
N HIS A 150 -5.88 -37.68 -27.16
CA HIS A 150 -6.57 -38.32 -28.27
C HIS A 150 -7.29 -37.29 -29.17
N HIS A 151 -7.21 -37.48 -30.49
CA HIS A 151 -7.93 -36.67 -31.48
C HIS A 151 -9.44 -36.94 -31.44
N HIS A 152 -10.24 -35.88 -31.39
CA HIS A 152 -11.69 -35.94 -31.55
C HIS A 152 -12.09 -35.53 -32.98
N GLU A 153 -12.99 -36.29 -33.61
CA GLU A 153 -13.83 -35.79 -34.71
C GLU A 153 -15.14 -35.28 -34.09
N ASP A 154 -15.60 -34.12 -34.53
CA ASP A 154 -16.68 -33.34 -33.92
C ASP A 154 -17.98 -34.14 -33.67
N GLY A 155 -18.41 -34.21 -32.39
CA GLY A 155 -19.82 -34.48 -32.05
C GLY A 155 -20.15 -35.58 -31.03
N GLU A 156 -19.25 -36.03 -30.15
CA GLU A 156 -19.62 -36.97 -29.06
C GLU A 156 -19.17 -36.51 -27.66
N GLU A 157 -20.07 -36.67 -26.67
CA GLU A 157 -19.90 -36.32 -25.25
C GLU A 157 -18.78 -37.13 -24.56
N CYS A 158 -17.94 -36.46 -23.77
CA CYS A 158 -16.86 -37.08 -23.00
C CYS A 158 -17.41 -37.85 -21.80
N GLY A 159 -17.40 -39.18 -21.88
CA GLY A 159 -17.79 -40.11 -20.82
C GLY A 159 -16.67 -40.47 -19.84
N CYS A 160 -16.01 -39.50 -19.22
CA CYS A 160 -15.04 -39.77 -18.15
C CYS A 160 -15.73 -39.78 -16.76
N GLY A 161 -16.20 -40.97 -16.38
CA GLY A 161 -16.69 -41.22 -15.02
C GLY A 161 -15.59 -41.03 -13.98
N HIS A 162 -15.72 -40.00 -13.15
CA HIS A 162 -14.98 -39.88 -11.89
C HIS A 162 -15.93 -40.15 -10.72
N HIS A 163 -15.47 -41.08 -9.88
CA HIS A 163 -16.18 -41.72 -8.78
C HIS A 163 -16.68 -40.74 -7.71
N HIS A 164 -17.95 -40.91 -7.31
CA HIS A 164 -18.45 -40.49 -6.01
C HIS A 164 -17.69 -41.26 -4.91
N HIS A 165 -16.94 -40.56 -4.06
CA HIS A 165 -16.57 -41.07 -2.74
C HIS A 165 -17.69 -40.65 -1.77
N ASP A 166 -18.55 -41.60 -1.45
CA ASP A 166 -19.33 -41.62 -0.22
C ASP A 166 -18.37 -42.07 0.89
N ASP A 167 -17.91 -41.17 1.75
CA ASP A 167 -17.31 -41.53 3.03
C ASP A 167 -17.90 -40.62 4.12
N ASP A 168 -18.77 -41.24 4.91
CA ASP A 168 -19.25 -40.76 6.20
C ASP A 168 -18.08 -40.66 7.18
N ASP A 169 -17.32 -39.57 7.15
CA ASP A 169 -16.34 -39.25 8.19
C ASP A 169 -16.83 -38.10 9.07
N GLU A 170 -16.92 -38.43 10.36
CA GLU A 170 -17.17 -37.57 11.51
C GLU A 170 -16.58 -36.15 11.31
N CYS A 171 -17.46 -35.15 11.16
CA CYS A 171 -17.12 -33.74 11.33
C CYS A 171 -16.75 -33.53 12.81
N GLY A 172 -15.49 -33.82 13.12
CA GLY A 172 -14.82 -33.29 14.30
C GLY A 172 -14.75 -31.78 14.12
N CYS A 173 -15.44 -31.06 15.00
CA CYS A 173 -15.23 -29.64 15.23
C CYS A 173 -13.76 -29.43 15.63
N HIS A 174 -12.90 -29.32 14.62
CA HIS A 174 -11.55 -28.78 14.75
C HIS A 174 -11.71 -27.28 14.99
N ASP A 175 -11.03 -26.78 16.02
CA ASP A 175 -11.01 -25.37 16.34
C ASP A 175 -10.57 -24.58 15.09
N GLU A 176 -11.49 -23.80 14.50
CA GLU A 176 -11.29 -23.05 13.24
C GLU A 176 -10.04 -22.13 13.30
N ASP A 177 -9.67 -21.71 14.51
CA ASP A 177 -8.47 -20.91 14.80
C ASP A 177 -7.14 -21.69 14.59
N GLU A 178 -7.11 -23.00 14.84
CA GLU A 178 -5.91 -23.84 14.64
C GLU A 178 -5.68 -24.14 13.15
N ASP A 179 -6.75 -24.29 12.37
CA ASP A 179 -6.66 -24.49 10.92
C ASP A 179 -6.25 -23.20 10.19
N PHE A 180 -6.77 -22.04 10.63
CA PHE A 180 -6.37 -20.75 10.08
C PHE A 180 -4.87 -20.49 10.23
N THR A 181 -4.34 -20.68 11.43
CA THR A 181 -2.91 -20.47 11.73
C THR A 181 -2.01 -21.48 11.02
N ALA A 182 -2.44 -22.73 10.87
CA ALA A 182 -1.70 -23.74 10.12
C ALA A 182 -1.64 -23.42 8.61
N ARG A 183 -2.76 -22.99 8.01
CA ARG A 183 -2.83 -22.57 6.60
C ARG A 183 -2.00 -21.31 6.35
N GLU A 184 -2.00 -20.37 7.29
CA GLU A 184 -1.14 -19.18 7.27
C GLU A 184 0.35 -19.58 7.32
N ASP A 185 0.74 -20.41 8.28
CA ASP A 185 2.13 -20.88 8.45
C ASP A 185 2.66 -21.64 7.24
N GLU A 186 1.84 -22.49 6.59
CA GLU A 186 2.23 -23.22 5.39
C GLU A 186 2.53 -22.28 4.21
N TYR A 187 1.67 -21.29 3.98
CA TYR A 187 1.86 -20.29 2.92
C TYR A 187 3.11 -19.43 3.18
N PHE A 188 3.29 -18.95 4.42
CA PHE A 188 4.47 -18.15 4.78
C PHE A 188 5.79 -18.92 4.71
N LYS A 189 5.76 -20.23 4.90
CA LYS A 189 6.95 -21.08 4.81
C LYS A 189 7.60 -21.05 3.43
N GLU A 190 6.80 -21.00 2.36
CA GLU A 190 7.32 -20.88 1.00
C GLU A 190 7.97 -19.51 0.76
N LEU A 191 7.29 -18.43 1.17
CA LEU A 191 7.82 -17.07 1.07
C LEU A 191 9.14 -16.90 1.85
N VAL A 192 9.21 -17.40 3.09
CA VAL A 192 10.44 -17.36 3.90
C VAL A 192 11.57 -18.13 3.22
N ARG A 193 11.27 -19.27 2.58
CA ARG A 193 12.25 -20.02 1.80
C ARG A 193 12.79 -19.20 0.63
N LYS A 194 11.93 -18.51 -0.13
CA LYS A 194 12.32 -17.59 -1.23
C LYS A 194 13.32 -16.51 -0.75
N LYS A 195 13.21 -15.99 0.50
CA LYS A 195 14.14 -14.97 1.07
C LYS A 195 15.58 -15.45 1.29
N THR A 196 15.82 -16.74 1.41
CA THR A 196 17.10 -17.28 1.92
C THR A 196 18.11 -17.65 0.84
N HIS A 197 17.72 -17.61 -0.44
CA HIS A 197 18.57 -18.02 -1.56
C HIS A 197 19.00 -16.84 -2.43
N ILE A 198 20.27 -16.45 -2.32
CA ILE A 198 20.93 -15.52 -3.25
C ILE A 198 21.25 -16.29 -4.54
N CYS A 199 20.73 -15.86 -5.69
CA CYS A 199 21.12 -16.45 -6.97
C CYS A 199 22.52 -15.96 -7.36
N VAL A 200 23.45 -16.90 -7.56
CA VAL A 200 24.88 -16.61 -7.72
C VAL A 200 25.39 -16.85 -9.16
N SER A 201 24.51 -17.10 -10.14
CA SER A 201 24.94 -17.48 -11.49
C SER A 201 24.09 -16.85 -12.59
N GLY A 202 24.75 -16.17 -13.54
CA GLY A 202 24.16 -15.71 -14.80
C GLY A 202 24.11 -16.81 -15.87
N GLY A 203 23.06 -16.76 -16.69
CA GLY A 203 22.77 -17.66 -17.82
C GLY A 203 21.35 -17.40 -18.35
N ASP A 204 20.96 -18.06 -19.44
CA ASP A 204 19.68 -17.85 -20.17
C ASP A 204 18.42 -18.11 -19.31
N ASP A 205 18.58 -18.71 -18.14
CA ASP A 205 17.51 -19.06 -17.18
C ASP A 205 17.52 -18.15 -15.92
N LEU A 206 18.30 -17.05 -15.93
CA LEU A 206 18.37 -16.11 -14.81
C LEU A 206 17.02 -15.40 -14.60
N LEU A 207 16.37 -14.97 -15.69
CA LEU A 207 15.08 -14.26 -15.63
C LEU A 207 13.98 -15.13 -15.00
N LYS A 208 13.83 -16.38 -15.47
CA LYS A 208 12.87 -17.34 -14.91
C LYS A 208 13.16 -17.66 -13.44
N LYS A 209 14.45 -17.80 -13.07
CA LYS A 209 14.86 -18.05 -11.67
C LYS A 209 14.65 -16.83 -10.76
N GLU A 210 14.90 -15.62 -11.24
CA GLU A 210 14.66 -14.39 -10.48
C GLU A 210 13.16 -14.09 -10.36
N ALA A 211 12.37 -14.31 -11.42
CA ALA A 211 10.91 -14.25 -11.37
C ALA A 211 10.33 -15.25 -10.35
N GLY A 212 10.83 -16.48 -10.32
CA GLY A 212 10.46 -17.48 -9.31
C GLY A 212 10.90 -17.17 -7.87
N ARG A 213 11.79 -16.16 -7.68
CA ARG A 213 12.17 -15.60 -6.38
C ARG A 213 11.33 -14.38 -5.99
N CYS A 214 10.33 -14.01 -6.79
CA CYS A 214 9.40 -12.94 -6.43
C CYS A 214 8.90 -13.17 -5.00
N MET A 215 9.11 -12.16 -4.16
CA MET A 215 8.75 -12.21 -2.75
C MET A 215 7.27 -11.86 -2.52
N GLU A 216 6.50 -11.74 -3.62
CA GLU A 216 5.07 -11.46 -3.63
C GLU A 216 4.72 -10.29 -2.70
N CYS A 217 5.60 -9.28 -2.66
CA CYS A 217 5.40 -8.10 -1.84
C CYS A 217 4.14 -7.33 -2.25
N SER A 218 3.72 -7.52 -3.51
CA SER A 218 2.44 -7.11 -4.08
C SER A 218 1.24 -7.81 -3.43
N TYR A 219 1.36 -9.11 -3.15
CA TYR A 219 0.27 -9.96 -2.65
C TYR A 219 0.12 -9.97 -1.13
N LEU A 220 1.17 -9.57 -0.40
CA LEU A 220 1.24 -9.75 1.05
C LEU A 220 1.17 -8.45 1.85
N CYS A 221 1.01 -7.28 1.22
CA CYS A 221 1.20 -6.05 1.97
C CYS A 221 0.02 -5.68 2.87
N ASN A 222 0.15 -6.08 4.14
CA ASN A 222 -0.74 -5.72 5.25
C ASN A 222 -0.14 -4.62 6.14
N LYS A 223 0.80 -3.80 5.61
CA LYS A 223 1.57 -2.87 6.45
C LYS A 223 0.70 -1.87 7.20
N CYS A 224 -0.42 -1.49 6.59
CA CYS A 224 -1.41 -0.59 7.18
C CYS A 224 -2.10 -1.15 8.44
N VAL A 225 -2.16 -2.47 8.59
CA VAL A 225 -2.65 -3.18 9.78
C VAL A 225 -1.61 -3.05 10.89
N ASP A 226 -0.35 -3.37 10.60
CA ASP A 226 0.73 -3.38 11.58
C ASP A 226 1.08 -1.99 12.14
N VAL A 227 1.03 -0.95 11.30
CA VAL A 227 1.44 0.41 11.68
C VAL A 227 0.31 1.23 12.29
N CYS A 228 -0.93 0.74 12.24
CA CYS A 228 -2.05 1.48 12.78
C CYS A 228 -2.03 1.43 14.32
N PRO A 229 -1.80 2.55 15.02
CA PRO A 229 -1.72 2.55 16.48
C PRO A 229 -3.06 2.17 17.13
N ASN A 230 -4.17 2.44 16.43
CA ASN A 230 -5.52 2.14 16.89
C ASN A 230 -6.09 0.83 16.32
N ARG A 231 -5.31 0.09 15.52
CA ARG A 231 -5.77 -1.14 14.84
C ARG A 231 -7.04 -0.95 14.00
N ALA A 232 -7.18 0.22 13.38
CA ALA A 232 -8.31 0.59 12.54
C ALA A 232 -8.26 0.02 11.10
N ASN A 233 -7.21 -0.73 10.74
CA ASN A 233 -7.20 -1.51 9.51
C ASN A 233 -7.07 -2.98 9.90
N VAL A 234 -7.89 -3.83 9.29
CA VAL A 234 -7.84 -5.28 9.50
C VAL A 234 -7.73 -5.99 8.17
N ALA A 235 -7.04 -7.12 8.15
CA ALA A 235 -6.95 -8.00 6.99
C ALA A 235 -8.09 -9.02 7.06
N ILE A 236 -8.96 -8.99 6.06
CA ILE A 236 -10.03 -9.98 5.86
C ILE A 236 -9.48 -11.04 4.93
N ASP A 237 -9.44 -12.28 5.39
CA ASP A 237 -9.04 -13.42 4.57
C ASP A 237 -10.10 -13.73 3.52
N MET A 238 -9.70 -13.67 2.25
CA MET A 238 -10.56 -13.92 1.09
C MET A 238 -10.06 -15.11 0.26
N ARG A 239 -9.14 -15.94 0.78
CA ARG A 239 -8.54 -17.08 0.07
C ARG A 239 -9.57 -18.04 -0.52
N ASP A 240 -10.67 -18.27 0.20
CA ASP A 240 -11.70 -19.24 -0.19
C ASP A 240 -12.77 -18.63 -1.13
N SER A 241 -12.69 -17.32 -1.42
CA SER A 241 -13.67 -16.63 -2.29
C SER A 241 -13.46 -16.89 -3.79
N GLY A 242 -12.22 -17.15 -4.22
CA GLY A 242 -11.86 -17.25 -5.64
C GLY A 242 -12.02 -15.95 -6.45
N LEU A 243 -12.30 -14.82 -5.79
CA LEU A 243 -12.62 -13.53 -6.44
C LEU A 243 -11.47 -12.53 -6.42
N PHE A 244 -10.42 -12.80 -5.66
CA PHE A 244 -9.28 -11.91 -5.47
C PHE A 244 -7.98 -12.64 -5.76
N ASP A 245 -7.06 -11.94 -6.41
CA ASP A 245 -5.68 -12.41 -6.61
C ASP A 245 -4.91 -12.36 -5.28
N ASP A 246 -5.21 -11.36 -4.45
CA ASP A 246 -4.63 -11.21 -3.11
C ASP A 246 -5.42 -12.02 -2.07
N PRO A 247 -4.74 -12.82 -1.22
CA PRO A 247 -5.40 -13.64 -0.20
C PRO A 247 -6.09 -12.80 0.88
N PHE A 248 -5.67 -11.55 1.08
CA PHE A 248 -6.21 -10.67 2.11
C PHE A 248 -6.72 -9.34 1.52
N GLN A 249 -7.90 -8.93 1.96
CA GLN A 249 -8.46 -7.61 1.66
C GLN A 249 -8.45 -6.73 2.91
N ILE A 250 -7.95 -5.50 2.77
CA ILE A 250 -7.91 -4.57 3.89
C ILE A 250 -9.27 -3.91 4.06
N LEU A 251 -9.88 -4.14 5.22
CA LEU A 251 -11.07 -3.44 5.68
C LEU A 251 -10.67 -2.35 6.68
N HIS A 252 -11.13 -1.13 6.44
CA HIS A 252 -10.94 -0.01 7.36
C HIS A 252 -12.10 0.08 8.34
N LEU A 253 -11.82 0.27 9.63
CA LEU A 253 -12.80 0.41 10.70
C LEU A 253 -12.88 1.88 11.13
N ASP A 254 -13.94 2.57 10.71
CA ASP A 254 -14.12 4.00 10.99
C ASP A 254 -14.06 4.30 12.49
N ALA A 255 -14.72 3.46 13.28
CA ALA A 255 -14.89 3.66 14.71
C ALA A 255 -13.58 3.82 15.49
N TYR A 256 -12.49 3.20 15.02
CA TYR A 256 -11.19 3.19 15.68
C TYR A 256 -10.21 4.19 15.06
N CYS A 257 -10.53 4.75 13.89
CA CYS A 257 -9.64 5.64 13.20
C CYS A 257 -9.72 7.06 13.76
N ASN A 258 -8.55 7.64 14.07
CA ASN A 258 -8.43 9.05 14.44
C ASN A 258 -7.76 9.88 13.33
N GLU A 259 -7.66 9.30 12.13
CA GLU A 259 -7.04 9.92 10.95
C GLU A 259 -5.60 10.41 11.16
N CYS A 260 -4.83 9.74 12.04
CA CYS A 260 -3.42 10.11 12.29
C CYS A 260 -2.51 10.02 11.06
N GLY A 261 -2.94 9.35 9.99
CA GLY A 261 -2.18 9.26 8.74
C GLY A 261 -1.04 8.23 8.74
N ASN A 262 -0.80 7.48 9.83
CA ASN A 262 0.29 6.48 9.86
C ASN A 262 0.17 5.46 8.73
N CYS A 263 -1.01 4.91 8.50
CA CYS A 263 -1.22 3.94 7.42
C CYS A 263 -0.99 4.54 6.02
N GLU A 264 -1.14 5.86 5.85
CA GLU A 264 -0.80 6.56 4.61
C GLU A 264 0.71 6.67 4.44
N THR A 265 1.39 7.19 5.48
CA THR A 265 2.84 7.41 5.48
C THR A 265 3.62 6.13 5.19
N PHE A 266 3.13 4.99 5.68
CA PHE A 266 3.78 3.69 5.54
C PHE A 266 3.23 2.82 4.40
N CYS A 267 2.28 3.32 3.59
CA CYS A 267 1.75 2.58 2.45
C CYS A 267 2.71 2.67 1.25
N PRO A 268 3.26 1.56 0.74
CA PRO A 268 4.09 1.56 -0.46
C PRO A 268 3.28 1.51 -1.77
N TYR A 269 1.94 1.55 -1.68
CA TYR A 269 1.02 1.55 -2.82
C TYR A 269 0.46 2.96 -3.00
N ASP A 270 -0.84 3.13 -2.73
CA ASP A 270 -1.61 4.28 -3.13
C ASP A 270 -2.04 5.15 -1.95
N GLY A 271 -1.13 5.43 -1.02
CA GLY A 271 -1.26 6.50 -0.02
C GLY A 271 -2.65 6.72 0.60
N GLY A 272 -2.90 6.12 1.76
CA GLY A 272 -4.06 6.43 2.62
C GLY A 272 -5.14 5.36 2.66
N PRO A 273 -4.83 4.14 3.17
CA PRO A 273 -5.80 3.08 3.38
C PRO A 273 -7.07 3.55 4.11
N TYR A 274 -6.93 4.40 5.13
CA TYR A 274 -8.06 4.89 5.93
C TYR A 274 -9.12 5.71 5.15
N ARG A 275 -8.77 6.23 3.95
CA ARG A 275 -9.69 6.99 3.10
C ARG A 275 -10.14 6.21 1.86
N LYS A 276 -9.33 5.24 1.43
CA LYS A 276 -9.48 4.58 0.13
C LYS A 276 -9.99 3.16 0.24
N LYS A 277 -9.69 2.46 1.34
CA LYS A 277 -10.15 1.09 1.54
C LYS A 277 -11.60 1.07 1.99
N PHE A 278 -12.30 -0.01 1.62
CA PHE A 278 -13.69 -0.22 1.98
C PHE A 278 -13.86 -0.12 3.50
N THR A 279 -14.81 0.70 3.94
CA THR A 279 -14.93 1.09 5.35
C THR A 279 -16.13 0.42 6.01
N LEU A 280 -15.92 -0.22 7.15
CA LEU A 280 -16.98 -0.65 8.05
C LEU A 280 -17.29 0.45 9.06
N PHE A 281 -18.57 0.82 9.13
CA PHE A 281 -19.09 1.82 10.04
C PHE A 281 -19.88 1.15 11.17
N SER A 282 -19.57 1.52 12.41
CA SER A 282 -20.26 1.01 13.61
C SER A 282 -21.65 1.60 13.82
N SER A 283 -21.98 2.71 13.14
CA SER A 283 -23.29 3.35 13.25
C SER A 283 -23.76 3.93 11.92
N ALA A 284 -25.08 3.98 11.72
CA ALA A 284 -25.68 4.67 10.59
C ALA A 284 -25.35 6.17 10.57
N HIS A 285 -25.08 6.77 11.74
CA HIS A 285 -24.70 8.17 11.82
C HIS A 285 -23.31 8.41 11.21
N ASP A 286 -22.31 7.64 11.60
CA ASP A 286 -20.95 7.72 11.04
C ASP A 286 -20.96 7.41 9.54
N PHE A 287 -21.74 6.38 9.14
CA PHE A 287 -21.92 6.03 7.73
C PHE A 287 -22.46 7.21 6.90
N LEU A 288 -23.38 8.01 7.45
CA LEU A 288 -23.98 9.16 6.75
C LEU A 288 -23.07 10.39 6.75
N ASP A 289 -22.27 10.59 7.81
CA ASP A 289 -21.34 11.72 7.94
C ASP A 289 -20.06 11.54 7.09
N SER A 290 -19.75 10.30 6.71
CA SER A 290 -18.60 9.97 5.88
C SER A 290 -18.89 9.98 4.37
N THR A 291 -17.84 10.22 3.60
CA THR A 291 -17.83 10.08 2.13
C THR A 291 -17.17 8.79 1.65
N ASN A 292 -16.54 8.00 2.54
CA ASN A 292 -15.86 6.77 2.16
C ASN A 292 -16.85 5.74 1.61
N GLU A 293 -16.40 4.95 0.63
CA GLU A 293 -17.08 3.72 0.26
C GLU A 293 -17.00 2.71 1.40
N GLY A 294 -18.08 1.99 1.64
CA GLY A 294 -18.19 1.18 2.84
C GLY A 294 -19.59 0.68 3.12
N PHE A 295 -19.77 0.09 4.30
CA PHE A 295 -21.05 -0.46 4.73
C PHE A 295 -21.27 -0.33 6.23
N CYS A 296 -22.53 -0.38 6.62
CA CYS A 296 -22.99 -0.41 8.00
C CYS A 296 -24.06 -1.50 8.14
N VAL A 297 -24.05 -2.21 9.27
CA VAL A 297 -25.01 -3.29 9.56
C VAL A 297 -25.81 -2.92 10.80
N GLU A 298 -27.14 -2.79 10.66
CA GLU A 298 -28.07 -2.55 11.77
C GLU A 298 -29.04 -3.73 11.89
N GLY A 299 -28.69 -4.72 12.72
CA GLY A 299 -29.45 -5.96 12.80
C GLY A 299 -29.21 -6.81 11.54
N ASP A 300 -30.25 -7.02 10.74
CA ASP A 300 -30.19 -7.71 9.45
C ASP A 300 -30.18 -6.75 8.24
N LEU A 301 -30.30 -5.44 8.47
CA LEU A 301 -30.29 -4.44 7.42
C LEU A 301 -28.85 -3.98 7.14
N VAL A 302 -28.38 -4.20 5.91
CA VAL A 302 -27.07 -3.74 5.44
C VAL A 302 -27.25 -2.51 4.56
N SER A 303 -26.58 -1.42 4.94
CA SER A 303 -26.48 -0.20 4.13
C SER A 303 -25.09 -0.15 3.49
N VAL A 304 -25.02 -0.07 2.16
CA VAL A 304 -23.75 -0.05 1.41
C VAL A 304 -23.66 1.22 0.58
N ARG A 305 -22.48 1.85 0.61
CA ARG A 305 -22.09 2.96 -0.25
C ARG A 305 -20.99 2.51 -1.20
N SER A 306 -21.27 2.59 -2.51
CA SER A 306 -20.35 2.24 -3.58
C SER A 306 -20.69 3.07 -4.81
N GLU A 307 -19.67 3.53 -5.57
CA GLU A 307 -19.83 4.31 -6.80
C GLU A 307 -20.71 5.56 -6.63
N GLY A 308 -20.63 6.19 -5.45
CA GLY A 308 -21.43 7.37 -5.09
C GLY A 308 -22.93 7.10 -4.85
N CYS A 309 -23.37 5.84 -4.87
CA CYS A 309 -24.75 5.44 -4.59
C CYS A 309 -24.85 4.76 -3.22
N VAL A 310 -25.98 4.96 -2.53
CA VAL A 310 -26.32 4.24 -1.30
C VAL A 310 -27.45 3.27 -1.59
N ARG A 311 -27.26 2.00 -1.23
CA ARG A 311 -28.22 0.92 -1.41
C ARG A 311 -28.41 0.18 -0.08
N GLN A 312 -29.58 -0.41 0.10
CA GLN A 312 -29.94 -1.14 1.31
C GLN A 312 -30.58 -2.48 0.93
N ALA A 313 -30.19 -3.54 1.62
CA ALA A 313 -30.79 -4.85 1.50
C ALA A 313 -30.67 -5.62 2.83
N HIS A 314 -31.47 -6.66 3.00
CA HIS A 314 -31.39 -7.53 4.16
C HIS A 314 -30.40 -8.67 3.87
N ILE A 315 -29.51 -8.95 4.82
CA ILE A 315 -28.62 -10.12 4.79
C ILE A 315 -29.27 -11.28 5.53
N ASP A 316 -29.21 -12.48 4.96
CA ASP A 316 -29.71 -13.68 5.63
C ASP A 316 -28.71 -14.24 6.66
N LYS A 317 -29.08 -15.32 7.34
CA LYS A 317 -28.25 -15.91 8.41
C LYS A 317 -27.03 -16.64 7.86
N GLU A 318 -27.12 -17.04 6.61
CA GLU A 318 -26.10 -17.71 5.84
C GLU A 318 -25.14 -16.68 5.19
N GLY A 319 -25.34 -15.38 5.44
CA GLY A 319 -24.50 -14.29 4.96
C GLY A 319 -24.77 -13.88 3.51
N ASN A 320 -25.84 -14.37 2.88
CA ASN A 320 -26.20 -14.00 1.51
C ASN A 320 -26.84 -12.62 1.50
N LEU A 321 -26.29 -11.74 0.65
CA LEU A 321 -26.77 -10.39 0.44
C LEU A 321 -27.02 -10.18 -1.07
N GLU A 322 -28.29 -10.09 -1.45
CA GLU A 322 -28.64 -9.74 -2.84
C GLU A 322 -28.70 -8.22 -3.01
N MET A 323 -27.68 -7.67 -3.68
CA MET A 323 -27.61 -6.24 -3.99
C MET A 323 -26.89 -6.03 -5.33
N ASP A 324 -27.38 -5.09 -6.13
CA ASP A 324 -26.74 -4.72 -7.39
C ASP A 324 -25.51 -3.83 -7.13
N ILE A 325 -24.41 -4.43 -6.70
CA ILE A 325 -23.08 -3.83 -6.50
C ILE A 325 -22.00 -4.81 -6.97
N ASP A 326 -20.73 -4.38 -6.96
CA ASP A 326 -19.59 -5.23 -7.30
C ASP A 326 -19.56 -6.52 -6.44
N GLU A 327 -19.40 -7.66 -7.10
CA GLU A 327 -19.41 -8.99 -6.49
C GLU A 327 -18.29 -9.16 -5.44
N LYS A 328 -17.15 -8.50 -5.63
CA LYS A 328 -16.04 -8.49 -4.66
C LYS A 328 -16.44 -7.80 -3.36
N LEU A 329 -17.20 -6.71 -3.45
CA LEU A 329 -17.71 -6.02 -2.25
C LEU A 329 -18.76 -6.86 -1.52
N LEU A 330 -19.64 -7.55 -2.25
CA LEU A 330 -20.58 -8.51 -1.66
C LEU A 330 -19.84 -9.60 -0.89
N ALA A 331 -18.83 -10.20 -1.51
CA ALA A 331 -18.03 -11.25 -0.88
C ALA A 331 -17.35 -10.76 0.42
N ILE A 332 -16.78 -9.55 0.42
CA ILE A 332 -16.18 -8.97 1.64
C ILE A 332 -17.24 -8.78 2.73
N ILE A 333 -18.43 -8.27 2.40
CA ILE A 333 -19.50 -8.06 3.38
C ILE A 333 -19.97 -9.40 3.98
N SER A 334 -20.20 -10.39 3.13
CA SER A 334 -20.61 -11.74 3.52
C SER A 334 -19.55 -12.40 4.42
N GLU A 335 -18.27 -12.31 4.04
CA GLU A 335 -17.16 -12.85 4.83
C GLU A 335 -17.07 -12.17 6.20
N VAL A 336 -17.19 -10.84 6.26
CA VAL A 336 -17.19 -10.10 7.54
C VAL A 336 -18.37 -10.51 8.42
N PHE A 337 -19.55 -10.74 7.82
CA PHE A 337 -20.75 -11.14 8.56
C PHE A 337 -20.65 -12.55 9.14
N ILE A 338 -20.08 -13.50 8.39
CA ILE A 338 -19.98 -14.91 8.78
C ILE A 338 -18.78 -15.14 9.71
N SER A 339 -17.59 -14.74 9.29
CA SER A 339 -16.32 -15.11 9.93
C SER A 339 -15.78 -14.04 10.87
N TYR A 340 -16.21 -12.77 10.72
CA TYR A 340 -15.76 -11.65 11.54
C TYR A 340 -16.89 -10.90 12.26
N PRO A 341 -17.93 -11.58 12.81
CA PRO A 341 -19.10 -10.90 13.40
C PRO A 341 -18.74 -10.01 14.59
N TYR A 342 -17.59 -10.25 15.23
CA TYR A 342 -17.08 -9.41 16.31
C TYR A 342 -16.77 -7.97 15.88
N LEU A 343 -16.50 -7.73 14.59
CA LEU A 343 -16.27 -6.41 14.02
C LEU A 343 -17.55 -5.58 13.88
N LEU A 344 -18.72 -6.22 13.83
CA LEU A 344 -20.02 -5.57 13.60
C LEU A 344 -20.65 -4.98 14.87
N ASN A 345 -20.00 -5.13 16.03
CA ASN A 345 -20.51 -4.59 17.29
C ASN A 345 -20.47 -3.07 17.30
N ALA A 346 -21.48 -2.46 17.93
CA ALA A 346 -21.49 -1.02 18.17
C ALA A 346 -20.29 -0.60 19.03
N VAL A 347 -19.67 0.51 18.66
CA VAL A 347 -18.56 1.12 19.39
C VAL A 347 -19.02 2.51 19.84
N ASP A 348 -19.09 2.71 21.15
CA ASP A 348 -19.39 4.02 21.73
C ASP A 348 -18.14 4.91 21.60
N LYS A 349 -18.24 5.99 20.81
CA LYS A 349 -17.23 7.07 20.77
C LYS A 349 -17.57 8.05 21.91
N ASP A 350 -16.87 7.93 23.05
CA ASP A 350 -16.99 8.85 24.21
C ASP A 350 -16.56 10.29 23.90
#